data_AF-A0A9D4G906-F1
#
_entry.id   AF-A0A9D4G906-F1
#
_cell.length_a   1.000
_cell.length_b   1.000
_cell.length_c   1.000
_cell.angle_alpha   90.00
_cell.angle_beta   90.00
_cell.angle_gamma   90.00
#
_symmetry.space_group_name_H-M   'P 1'
#
loop_
_entity.id
_entity.type
_entity.pdbx_description
1 polymer ?
#
loop_
_entity_poly.entity_id
_entity_poly.type
_entity_poly.pdbx_seq_one_letter_code
_entity_poly.pdbx_strand_id
1 'polypeptide(L)' 'MQLHSDFTFECDFPECGKTFKCKNSLQRHTRSHTDGPKVRSQCGKEFTTTYWLNKHETEIHRGKASKYS' A
#
# COMPACT_ATOMS: atom_id res chain seq x y z
N MET A 1 18.41 -17.07 -19.97
CA MET A 1 17.17 -16.71 -19.24
C MET A 1 17.34 -15.24 -18.88
N GLN A 2 16.57 -14.26 -19.35
CA GLN A 2 15.23 -14.22 -19.89
C GLN A 2 15.23 -13.16 -21.02
N LEU A 3 14.97 -13.56 -22.26
CA LEU A 3 14.72 -12.64 -23.37
C LEU A 3 13.27 -12.18 -23.27
N HIS A 4 13.02 -11.00 -22.74
CA HIS A 4 11.72 -10.34 -22.90
C HIS A 4 11.84 -9.31 -24.01
N SER A 5 11.87 -9.89 -25.22
CA SER A 5 11.58 -9.25 -26.48
C SER A 5 10.09 -8.87 -26.55
N ASP A 6 9.80 -7.84 -27.33
CA ASP A 6 8.51 -7.13 -27.53
C ASP A 6 8.35 -5.91 -26.61
N PHE A 7 8.11 -4.74 -27.23
CA PHE A 7 8.03 -3.40 -26.63
C PHE A 7 7.03 -3.33 -25.46
N THR A 8 7.43 -3.83 -24.29
CA THR A 8 6.60 -3.92 -23.09
C THR A 8 7.28 -3.24 -21.92
N PHE A 9 6.48 -2.74 -20.99
CA PHE A 9 6.92 -2.04 -19.79
C PHE A 9 6.81 -2.98 -18.60
N GLU A 10 7.93 -3.29 -17.96
CA GLU A 10 7.99 -4.16 -16.79
C GLU A 10 7.76 -3.41 -15.46
N CYS A 11 7.19 -4.10 -14.48
CA CYS A 11 7.03 -3.59 -13.14
C CYS A 11 8.32 -3.78 -12.34
N ASP A 12 8.92 -2.65 -11.96
CA ASP A 12 10.16 -2.55 -11.17
C ASP A 12 10.01 -3.04 -9.71
N PHE A 13 8.79 -3.38 -9.28
CA PHE A 13 8.57 -3.84 -7.91
C PHE A 13 9.18 -5.25 -7.73
N PRO A 14 10.08 -5.45 -6.75
CA PRO A 14 10.68 -6.75 -6.50
C PRO A 14 9.59 -7.79 -6.27
N GLU A 15 9.76 -8.98 -6.84
CA GLU A 15 8.78 -10.09 -6.79
C GLU A 15 7.51 -9.91 -7.65
N CYS A 16 7.28 -8.75 -8.29
CA CYS A 16 6.09 -8.57 -9.11
C CYS A 16 6.21 -9.20 -10.50
N GLY A 17 7.30 -8.94 -11.22
CA GLY A 17 7.62 -9.53 -12.54
C GLY A 17 6.58 -9.30 -13.65
N LYS A 18 5.58 -8.43 -13.43
CA LYS A 18 4.49 -8.19 -14.39
C LYS A 18 4.95 -7.26 -15.50
N THR A 19 4.60 -7.59 -16.74
CA THR A 19 4.86 -6.76 -17.92
C THR A 19 3.56 -6.27 -18.54
N PHE A 20 3.58 -5.06 -19.11
CA PHE A 20 2.43 -4.38 -19.66
C PHE A 20 2.71 -3.89 -21.07
N LYS A 21 1.72 -4.00 -21.96
CA LYS A 21 1.83 -3.52 -23.35
C LYS A 21 1.87 -2.00 -23.47
N CYS A 22 1.40 -1.28 -22.45
CA CYS A 22 1.31 0.17 -22.43
C CYS A 22 1.81 0.73 -21.09
N LYS A 23 2.54 1.85 -21.15
CA LYS A 23 3.02 2.59 -19.97
C LYS A 23 1.89 3.00 -19.02
N ASN A 24 0.73 3.39 -19.55
CA ASN A 24 -0.45 3.76 -18.75
C ASN A 24 -0.96 2.60 -17.88
N SER A 25 -0.92 1.37 -18.41
CA SER A 25 -1.34 0.18 -17.67
C SER A 25 -0.34 -0.16 -16.56
N LEU A 26 0.97 -0.03 -16.82
CA LEU A 26 2.00 -0.18 -15.80
C LEU A 26 1.82 0.88 -14.70
N GLN A 27 1.63 2.15 -15.04
CA GLN A 27 1.46 3.22 -14.04
C GLN A 27 0.23 3.05 -13.15
N ARG A 28 -0.89 2.55 -13.68
CA ARG A 28 -2.06 2.20 -12.84
C ARG A 28 -1.75 1.00 -11.94
N HIS A 29 -0.98 0.05 -12.45
CA HIS A 29 -0.60 -1.13 -11.70
C HIS A 29 0.42 -0.82 -10.58
N THR A 30 1.41 0.04 -10.79
CA THR A 30 2.38 0.43 -9.74
C THR A 30 1.70 1.10 -8.56
N ARG A 31 0.60 1.82 -8.80
CA ARG A 31 -0.25 2.35 -7.73
C ARG A 31 -0.87 1.25 -6.88
N SER A 32 -1.12 0.05 -7.38
CA SER A 32 -1.56 -1.06 -6.50
C SER A 32 -0.49 -1.56 -5.52
N HIS A 33 0.78 -1.26 -5.77
CA HIS A 33 1.88 -1.58 -4.86
C HIS A 33 2.11 -0.48 -3.82
N THR A 34 1.89 0.78 -4.18
CA THR A 34 2.16 1.95 -3.33
C THR A 34 0.91 2.55 -2.67
N ASP A 35 -0.25 2.46 -3.32
CA ASP A 35 -1.54 2.99 -2.87
C ASP A 35 -2.41 1.86 -2.31
N GLY A 36 -2.27 1.66 -1.01
CA GLY A 36 -3.39 2.07 -0.18
C GLY A 36 -2.86 3.12 0.81
N PRO A 37 -3.62 4.18 1.15
CA PRO A 37 -3.24 5.12 2.19
C PRO A 37 -3.28 4.41 3.54
N LYS A 38 -2.17 3.75 3.88
CA LYS A 38 -2.04 3.11 5.18
C LYS A 38 -1.52 4.12 6.18
N VAL A 39 -2.36 4.45 7.15
CA VAL A 39 -1.96 5.27 8.29
C VAL A 39 -1.13 4.40 9.24
N ARG A 40 0.08 4.87 9.55
CA ARG A 40 1.01 4.17 10.43
C ARG A 40 0.82 4.65 11.87
N SER A 41 0.56 3.71 12.77
CA SER A 41 0.54 3.95 14.21
C SER A 41 1.91 4.30 14.76
N GLN A 42 1.94 4.94 15.93
CA GLN A 42 3.18 5.29 16.62
C GLN A 42 4.07 4.07 16.91
N CYS A 43 3.51 2.86 17.00
CA CYS A 43 4.27 1.61 17.17
C CYS A 43 4.70 0.94 15.86
N GLY A 44 4.52 1.59 14.71
CA GLY A 44 4.94 1.09 13.41
C GLY A 44 3.95 0.16 12.69
N LYS A 45 2.75 -0.09 13.23
CA LYS A 45 1.71 -0.86 12.51
C LYS A 45 0.98 0.00 11.49
N GLU A 46 0.65 -0.58 10.34
CA GLU A 46 0.04 0.11 9.20
C GLU A 46 -1.44 -0.29 9.06
N PHE A 47 -2.34 0.69 8.90
CA PHE A 47 -3.79 0.48 8.78
C PHE A 47 -4.35 1.18 7.55
N THR A 48 -5.22 0.53 6.80
CA THR A 48 -5.80 1.10 5.57
C THR A 48 -6.76 2.27 5.80
N THR A 49 -7.19 2.53 7.04
CA THR A 49 -8.04 3.67 7.39
C THR A 49 -7.71 4.25 8.77
N THR A 50 -8.03 5.53 8.95
CA THR A 50 -7.87 6.28 10.22
C THR A 50 -8.72 5.72 11.36
N TYR A 51 -9.88 5.14 11.05
CA TYR A 51 -10.74 4.51 12.05
C TYR A 51 -10.04 3.33 12.74
N TRP A 52 -9.43 2.44 11.94
CA TRP A 52 -8.72 1.28 12.47
C TRP A 52 -7.47 1.68 13.24
N LEU A 53 -6.74 2.68 12.76
CA LEU A 53 -5.63 3.26 13.50
C LEU A 53 -6.07 3.82 14.85
N ASN A 54 -7.09 4.69 14.88
CA ASN A 54 -7.54 5.31 16.12
C ASN A 54 -8.04 4.26 17.11
N LYS A 55 -8.78 3.24 16.64
CA LYS A 55 -9.21 2.13 17.49
C LYS A 55 -7.99 1.41 18.09
N HIS A 56 -7.03 1.01 17.25
CA HIS A 56 -5.77 0.40 17.71
C HIS A 56 -5.08 1.28 18.75
N GLU A 57 -4.93 2.58 18.49
CA GLU A 57 -4.26 3.49 19.42
C GLU A 57 -5.01 3.62 20.75
N THR A 58 -6.34 3.65 20.72
CA THR A 58 -7.16 3.72 21.94
C THR A 58 -7.19 2.43 22.76
N GLU A 59 -7.09 1.26 22.14
CA GLU A 59 -7.14 -0.02 22.85
C GLU A 59 -5.76 -0.46 23.36
N ILE A 60 -4.71 -0.18 22.59
CA ILE A 60 -3.37 -0.73 22.82
C ILE A 60 -2.40 0.29 23.45
N HIS A 61 -2.50 1.57 23.07
CA HIS A 61 -1.55 2.60 23.53
C HIS A 61 -2.12 3.54 24.58
N ARG A 62 -3.41 3.90 24.47
CA ARG A 62 -4.00 4.97 25.27
C ARG A 62 -5.02 4.51 26.31
N GLY A 63 -5.60 3.31 26.16
CA GLY A 63 -6.64 2.78 27.04
C GLY A 63 -7.90 3.66 27.10
N LYS A 64 -8.90 3.39 26.24
CA LYS A 64 -10.23 4.04 26.17
C LYS A 64 -10.23 5.57 26.39
N ALA A 65 -10.05 6.34 25.31
CA ALA A 65 -10.46 7.74 25.28
C ALA A 65 -11.85 7.86 24.64
N SER A 66 -12.86 8.07 25.47
CA SER A 66 -14.27 8.30 25.12
C SER A 66 -14.42 9.42 24.09
N LYS A 67 -15.05 9.11 22.95
CA LYS A 67 -15.44 10.07 21.91
C LYS A 67 -16.74 10.76 22.30
N TYR A 68 -16.64 11.90 22.97
CA TYR A 68 -17.67 12.94 22.94
C TYR A 68 -16.96 14.29 22.88
N SER A 69 -17.19 15.02 21.79
CA SER A 69 -17.19 16.48 21.78
C SER A 69 -18.51 16.92 21.18
#